data_AF-A0A257CTU7-F1
#
_entry.id   AF-A0A257CTU7-F1
#
_cell.length_a   1.000
_cell.length_b   1.000
_cell.length_c   1.000
_cell.angle_alpha   90.00
_cell.angle_beta   90.00
_cell.angle_gamma   90.00
#
_symmetry.space_group_name_H-M   'P 1'
#
loop_
_entity.id
_entity.type
_entity.pdbx_description
1 polymer ?
#
loop_
_entity_poly.entity_id
_entity_poly.type
_entity_poly.pdbx_seq_one_letter_code
_entity_poly.pdbx_strand_id
1 'polypeptide(L)'
;MQYDVYPNPSPRMRDIYPYVVDVQSDLLKGLATRMVAPLSIMGLSMDGAPRRLCPVLVINDQSLTLVPFEAAPLDKRHLKSKVISVRSHADAIVAAMDAVMSGV
;
A
#
# COMPACT_ATOMS: atom_id res chain seq x y z
N MET A 1 2.93 6.62 9.41
CA MET A 1 4.26 7.11 9.00
C MET A 1 4.70 6.25 7.84
N GLN A 2 5.76 6.60 7.12
CA GLN A 2 6.15 5.86 5.91
C GLN A 2 6.29 4.35 6.20
N TYR A 3 5.64 3.56 5.36
CA TYR A 3 5.46 2.10 5.42
C TYR A 3 4.62 1.57 6.59
N ASP A 4 3.84 2.44 7.25
CA ASP A 4 2.82 1.98 8.18
C ASP A 4 1.55 1.57 7.44
N VAL A 5 0.92 0.51 7.95
CA VAL A 5 -0.33 -0.06 7.44
C VAL A 5 -1.49 0.40 8.29
N TYR A 6 -2.58 0.79 7.64
CA TYR A 6 -3.80 1.29 8.25
C TYR A 6 -5.02 0.55 7.68
N PRO A 7 -6.10 0.37 8.44
CA PRO A 7 -7.37 -0.08 7.87
C PRO A 7 -7.81 0.89 6.78
N ASN A 8 -8.34 0.37 5.68
CA ASN A 8 -8.87 1.22 4.63
C ASN A 8 -10.04 2.07 5.19
N PRO A 9 -9.97 3.41 5.11
CA PRO A 9 -11.02 4.25 5.68
C PRO A 9 -12.32 4.19 4.88
N SER A 10 -12.32 3.72 3.63
CA SER A 10 -13.53 3.49 2.84
C SER A 10 -14.19 2.17 3.23
N PRO A 11 -15.34 2.16 3.93
CA PRO A 11 -15.97 0.92 4.38
C PRO A 11 -16.41 0.03 3.22
N ARG A 12 -16.85 0.65 2.11
CA ARG A 12 -17.31 -0.04 0.90
C ARG A 12 -16.22 -0.81 0.17
N MET A 13 -14.96 -0.45 0.39
CA MET A 13 -13.82 -1.09 -0.26
C MET A 13 -13.11 -2.09 0.66
N ARG A 14 -13.47 -2.20 1.95
CA ARG A 14 -12.74 -3.08 2.90
C ARG A 14 -12.82 -4.57 2.55
N ASP A 15 -13.89 -4.98 1.89
CA ASP A 15 -14.06 -6.37 1.45
C ASP A 15 -13.11 -6.73 0.29
N ILE A 16 -12.53 -5.74 -0.38
CA ILE A 16 -11.59 -5.92 -1.51
C ILE A 16 -10.18 -5.48 -1.08
N TYR A 17 -10.09 -4.28 -0.51
CA TYR A 17 -8.90 -3.61 0.00
C TYR A 17 -9.03 -3.34 1.50
N PRO A 18 -8.79 -4.34 2.38
CA PRO A 18 -8.96 -4.18 3.82
C PRO A 18 -8.00 -3.15 4.43
N TYR A 19 -6.82 -2.97 3.84
CA TYR A 19 -5.78 -2.09 4.36
C TYR A 19 -5.19 -1.19 3.27
N VAL A 20 -4.51 -0.14 3.72
CA VAL A 20 -3.68 0.74 2.89
C VAL A 20 -2.30 0.91 3.54
N VAL A 21 -1.25 1.01 2.73
CA VAL A 21 0.12 1.30 3.17
C VAL A 21 0.47 2.74 2.82
N ASP A 22 0.97 3.49 3.79
CA ASP A 22 1.54 4.81 3.55
C ASP A 22 2.89 4.70 2.82
N VAL A 23 2.93 5.07 1.54
CA VAL A 23 4.15 4.97 0.71
C VAL A 23 4.90 6.31 0.60
N GLN A 24 4.32 7.39 1.14
CA GLN A 24 4.90 8.72 1.03
C GLN A 24 6.11 8.88 1.95
N SER A 25 7.16 9.55 1.46
CA SER A 25 8.34 9.89 2.25
C SER A 25 7.99 10.60 3.56
N ASP A 26 8.69 10.23 4.65
CA ASP A 26 8.59 10.92 5.94
C ASP A 26 9.16 12.35 5.90
N LEU A 27 9.96 12.71 4.88
CA LEU A 27 10.35 14.10 4.62
C LEU A 27 9.12 15.00 4.37
N LEU A 28 8.04 14.41 3.85
CA LEU A 28 6.77 15.07 3.55
C LEU A 28 5.72 14.85 4.64
N LYS A 29 6.10 14.46 5.87
CA LYS A 29 5.16 14.13 6.96
C LYS A 29 4.29 15.30 7.44
N GLY A 30 4.70 16.54 7.13
CA GLY A 30 4.00 17.77 7.47
C GLY A 30 2.79 18.07 6.58
N LEU A 31 2.67 17.41 5.43
CA LEU A 31 1.53 17.59 4.53
C LEU A 31 0.24 17.00 5.11
N ALA A 32 -0.91 17.57 4.73
CA ALA A 32 -2.23 17.12 5.16
C ALA A 32 -2.64 15.79 4.52
N THR A 33 -2.06 15.45 3.37
CA THR A 33 -2.33 14.20 2.66
C THR A 33 -1.13 13.26 2.72
N ARG A 34 -1.42 11.96 2.60
CA ARG A 34 -0.43 10.89 2.43
C ARG A 34 -0.77 10.11 1.16
N MET A 35 0.21 9.88 0.30
CA MET A 35 0.10 8.89 -0.77
C MET A 35 0.05 7.50 -0.13
N VAL A 36 -1.01 6.74 -0.43
CA VAL A 36 -1.19 5.38 0.06
C VAL A 36 -1.42 4.43 -1.09
N ALA A 37 -1.00 3.16 -0.94
CA ALA A 37 -1.32 2.08 -1.87
C ALA A 37 -2.20 1.03 -1.17
N PRO A 38 -3.29 0.54 -1.79
CA PRO A 38 -4.15 -0.46 -1.19
C PRO A 38 -3.52 -1.85 -1.15
N LEU A 39 -3.95 -2.65 -0.15
CA LEU A 39 -3.63 -4.06 0.00
C LEU A 39 -4.88 -4.90 -0.30
N SER A 40 -4.82 -5.71 -1.36
CA SER A 40 -5.94 -6.53 -1.83
C SER A 40 -5.96 -7.92 -1.20
N ILE A 41 -7.16 -8.41 -0.85
CA ILE A 41 -7.37 -9.81 -0.49
C ILE A 41 -7.29 -10.74 -1.70
N MET A 42 -7.61 -10.21 -2.89
CA MET A 42 -7.54 -10.97 -4.11
C MET A 42 -6.06 -11.05 -4.47
N GLY A 43 -5.52 -12.27 -4.49
CA GLY A 43 -4.29 -12.51 -5.23
C GLY A 43 -4.57 -12.01 -6.64
N LEU A 44 -3.90 -10.93 -7.05
CA LEU A 44 -3.96 -10.50 -8.43
C LEU A 44 -3.33 -11.64 -9.24
N SER A 45 -4.16 -12.57 -9.72
CA SER A 45 -3.85 -13.44 -10.87
C SER A 45 -3.80 -12.54 -12.08
N MET A 46 -2.82 -11.64 -12.08
CA MET A 46 -2.40 -10.97 -13.28
C MET A 46 -1.55 -11.99 -14.00
N ASP A 47 -2.22 -12.92 -14.69
CA ASP A 47 -1.58 -13.81 -15.65
C ASP A 47 -0.87 -12.94 -16.67
N GLY A 48 0.42 -12.68 -16.43
CA GLY A 48 1.27 -11.79 -17.24
C GLY A 48 1.83 -10.54 -16.54
N ALA A 49 1.37 -10.11 -15.36
CA ALA A 49 2.07 -9.01 -14.68
C ALA A 49 3.35 -9.50 -14.02
N PRO A 50 4.46 -8.77 -14.13
CA PRO A 50 5.68 -9.12 -13.42
C PRO A 50 5.40 -9.22 -11.91
N ARG A 51 5.79 -10.32 -11.25
CA ARG A 51 5.68 -10.47 -9.78
C ARG A 51 6.32 -9.30 -9.00
N ARG A 52 7.21 -8.55 -9.64
CA ARG A 52 7.82 -7.31 -9.12
C ARG A 52 6.82 -6.16 -8.95
N LEU A 53 5.74 -6.12 -9.74
CA LEU A 53 4.77 -5.02 -9.72
C LEU A 53 3.86 -5.10 -8.49
N CYS A 54 3.45 -6.29 -8.07
CA CYS A 54 2.45 -6.46 -7.01
C CYS A 54 2.99 -7.38 -5.91
N PRO A 55 3.89 -6.90 -5.04
CA PRO A 55 4.46 -7.72 -3.98
C PRO A 55 3.39 -8.15 -2.97
N VAL A 56 3.54 -9.36 -2.44
CA VAL A 56 2.69 -9.89 -1.38
C VAL A 56 3.28 -9.51 -0.02
N LEU A 57 2.46 -8.96 0.86
CA LEU A 57 2.79 -8.58 2.23
C LEU A 57 1.91 -9.38 3.20
N VAL A 58 2.46 -9.75 4.35
CA VAL A 58 1.69 -10.44 5.40
C VAL A 58 1.29 -9.44 6.47
N ILE A 59 -0.02 -9.24 6.65
CA ILE A 59 -0.62 -8.36 7.65
C ILE A 59 -1.52 -9.21 8.54
N ASN A 60 -1.25 -9.29 9.85
CA ASN A 60 -2.02 -10.12 10.79
C ASN A 60 -2.26 -11.55 10.27
N ASP A 61 -1.19 -12.22 9.84
CA ASP A 61 -1.21 -13.58 9.26
C ASP A 61 -2.02 -13.73 7.96
N GLN A 62 -2.46 -12.63 7.35
CA GLN A 62 -3.14 -12.60 6.06
C GLN A 62 -2.18 -12.14 4.95
N SER A 63 -2.00 -12.97 3.93
CA SER A 63 -1.28 -12.60 2.71
C SER A 63 -2.12 -11.67 1.85
N LEU A 64 -1.61 -10.47 1.59
CA LEU A 64 -2.29 -9.43 0.82
C LEU A 64 -1.39 -8.91 -0.28
N THR A 65 -1.99 -8.54 -1.40
CA THR A 65 -1.24 -8.02 -2.56
C THR A 65 -1.19 -6.50 -2.52
N LEU A 66 0.00 -5.90 -2.55
CA LEU A 66 0.13 -4.46 -2.78
C LEU A 66 -0.30 -4.13 -4.21
N VAL A 67 -1.18 -3.13 -4.35
CA VAL A 67 -1.72 -2.69 -5.64
C VAL A 67 -1.20 -1.28 -5.93
N PRO A 68 0.07 -1.11 -6.36
CA PRO A 68 0.69 0.22 -6.44
C PRO A 68 0.08 1.12 -7.53
N PHE A 69 -0.50 0.54 -8.59
CA PHE A 69 -1.16 1.29 -9.66
C PHE A 69 -2.51 1.90 -9.24
N GLU A 70 -3.04 1.52 -8.07
CA GLU A 70 -4.17 2.17 -7.43
C GLU A 70 -3.75 3.11 -6.28
N ALA A 71 -2.46 3.50 -6.24
CA ALA A 71 -2.01 4.46 -5.25
C ALA A 71 -2.74 5.79 -5.39
N ALA A 72 -3.18 6.35 -4.26
CA ALA A 72 -4.00 7.56 -4.22
C ALA A 72 -3.65 8.44 -3.00
N PRO A 73 -3.86 9.77 -3.09
CA PRO A 73 -3.74 10.65 -1.96
C PRO A 73 -4.92 10.44 -0.98
N LEU A 74 -4.61 10.44 0.31
CA LEU A 74 -5.58 10.24 1.38
C LEU A 74 -5.33 11.24 2.50
N ASP A 75 -6.39 11.87 3.02
CA ASP A 75 -6.27 12.80 4.15
C ASP A 75 -5.69 12.07 5.38
N LYS A 76 -4.58 12.58 5.92
CA LYS A 76 -3.86 12.01 7.06
C LYS A 76 -4.77 11.79 8.28
N ARG A 77 -5.85 12.56 8.41
CA ARG A 77 -6.86 12.40 9.48
C ARG A 77 -7.58 11.06 9.44
N HIS A 78 -7.63 10.37 8.30
CA HIS A 78 -8.23 9.05 8.21
C HIS A 78 -7.25 7.91 8.60
N LEU A 79 -5.95 8.18 8.67
CA LEU A 79 -4.90 7.20 9.02
C LEU A 79 -4.65 7.18 10.54
N LYS A 80 -5.67 6.79 11.31
CA LYS A 80 -5.67 6.92 12.78
C LYS A 80 -5.09 5.71 13.53
N SER A 81 -5.38 4.50 13.04
CA SER A 81 -5.05 3.25 13.75
C SER A 81 -3.98 2.49 12.99
N LYS A 82 -2.71 2.71 13.35
CA LYS A 82 -1.61 1.90 12.82
C LYS A 82 -1.83 0.44 13.22
N VAL A 83 -1.79 -0.46 12.23
CA VAL A 83 -1.86 -1.91 12.42
C VAL A 83 -0.46 -2.45 12.66
N ILE A 84 0.43 -2.26 11.69
CA ILE A 84 1.82 -2.71 11.70
C ILE A 84 2.67 -1.79 10.82
N SER A 85 3.99 -1.92 10.88
CA SER A 85 4.90 -1.36 9.87
C SER A 85 5.44 -2.46 8.97
N VAL A 86 5.41 -2.24 7.66
CA VAL A 86 6.00 -3.12 6.64
C VAL A 86 7.32 -2.55 6.11
N ARG A 87 8.02 -1.75 6.92
CA ARG A 87 9.30 -1.12 6.53
C ARG A 87 10.38 -2.13 6.10
N SER A 88 10.33 -3.37 6.60
CA SER A 88 11.20 -4.45 6.12
C SER A 88 11.02 -4.80 4.64
N HIS A 89 9.91 -4.38 4.03
CA HIS A 89 9.60 -4.56 2.61
C HIS A 89 9.77 -3.27 1.80
N ALA A 90 10.46 -2.26 2.35
CA ALA A 90 10.62 -0.95 1.71
C ALA A 90 11.16 -1.07 0.28
N ASP A 91 12.17 -1.90 0.05
CA ASP A 91 12.78 -2.09 -1.27
C ASP A 91 11.78 -2.64 -2.29
N ALA A 92 10.95 -3.61 -1.88
CA ALA A 92 9.91 -4.19 -2.72
C ALA A 92 8.79 -3.18 -3.02
N ILE A 93 8.39 -2.38 -2.02
CA ILE A 93 7.39 -1.31 -2.18
C ILE A 93 7.90 -0.22 -3.13
N VAL A 94 9.15 0.21 -2.97
CA VAL A 94 9.77 1.22 -3.84
C VAL A 94 9.87 0.71 -5.26
N ALA A 95 10.35 -0.52 -5.48
CA ALA A 95 10.42 -1.13 -6.80
C ALA A 95 9.04 -1.26 -7.46
N ALA A 96 8.01 -1.63 -6.69
CA ALA A 96 6.64 -1.72 -7.17
C ALA A 96 6.07 -0.36 -7.59
N MET A 97 6.32 0.69 -6.81
CA MET A 97 5.92 2.06 -7.15
C MET A 97 6.70 2.61 -8.35
N ASP A 98 8.00 2.32 -8.42
CA ASP A 98 8.86 2.70 -9.55
C ASP A 98 8.37 2.04 -10.85
N ALA A 99 8.07 0.73 -10.83
CA ALA A 99 7.50 0.05 -11.98
C ALA A 99 6.20 0.68 -12.51
N VAL A 100 5.37 1.29 -11.64
CA VAL A 100 4.17 2.04 -12.06
C VAL A 100 4.52 3.38 -12.71
N MET A 101 5.55 4.06 -12.21
CA MET A 101 5.89 5.43 -12.63
C MET A 101 6.84 5.47 -13.83
N SER A 102 7.84 4.60 -13.85
CA SER A 102 8.98 4.63 -14.77
C SER A 102 9.06 3.39 -15.66
N GLY A 103 8.44 2.27 -15.25
CA GLY A 103 8.35 1.04 -16.06
C GLY A 103 9.64 0.23 -16.17
N VAL A 104 10.63 0.46 -15.30
CA VAL A 104 11.96 -0.19 -15.28
C VAL A 104 12.04 -1.45 -14.43
#